data_AF-A0A4Q2KVK9-F1
#
_entry.id   AF-A0A4Q2KVK9-F1
#
_cell.length_a   1.000
_cell.length_b   1.000
_cell.length_c   1.000
_cell.angle_alpha   90.00
_cell.angle_beta   90.00
_cell.angle_gamma   90.00
#
_symmetry.space_group_name_H-M   'P 1'
#
loop_
_entity.id
_entity.type
_entity.pdbx_description
1 polymer ?
#
loop_
_entity_poly.entity_id
_entity_poly.type
_entity_poly.pdbx_seq_one_letter_code
_entity_poly.pdbx_strand_id
1 'polypeptide(L)'
;MSDRPPAASLRDLRRWPAEPSHLIDTTRCPACFSQLTGARCGTCGLDLGVPEATELLAAGTRVYEDEGRRQQLITRMRAAQAAREARAGAGEVAAWQPGATTAAAASAAVPSPAAAVAS
;
A
#
# COMPACT_ATOMS: atom_id res chain seq x y z
N MET A 1 0.83 2.24 40.15
CA MET A 1 1.49 3.47 39.68
C MET A 1 0.85 3.87 38.36
N SER A 2 -0.13 4.76 38.41
CA SER A 2 -0.71 5.37 37.22
C SER A 2 -0.45 6.86 37.34
N ASP A 3 0.63 7.32 36.71
CA ASP A 3 0.84 8.75 36.54
C ASP A 3 -0.26 9.27 35.61
N ARG A 4 -1.16 10.07 36.19
CA ARG A 4 -2.09 10.87 35.42
C ARG A 4 -1.26 11.96 34.75
N PRO A 5 -1.14 11.99 33.42
CA PRO A 5 -0.31 12.99 32.78
C PRO A 5 -0.95 14.38 33.00
N PRO A 6 -0.16 15.43 33.21
CA PRO A 6 -0.67 16.77 33.53
C PRO A 6 -1.58 17.28 32.40
N ALA A 7 -2.58 18.11 32.71
CA ALA A 7 -3.58 18.58 31.74
C ALA A 7 -3.00 19.25 30.47
N ALA A 8 -1.75 19.72 30.53
CA ALA A 8 -1.00 20.21 29.37
C ALA A 8 -0.72 19.11 28.32
N SER A 9 -0.42 17.88 28.76
CA SER A 9 -0.12 16.73 27.88
C SER A 9 -1.24 16.34 26.92
N LEU A 10 -2.51 16.59 27.29
CA LEU A 10 -3.67 16.27 26.45
C LEU A 10 -3.94 17.34 25.39
N ARG A 11 -3.46 18.58 25.60
CA ARG A 11 -3.48 19.64 24.57
C ARG A 11 -2.33 19.45 23.56
N ASP A 12 -1.25 18.81 24.00
CA ASP A 12 -0.08 18.48 23.16
C ASP A 12 -0.20 17.13 22.43
N LEU A 13 -1.27 16.36 22.67
CA LEU A 13 -1.57 15.20 21.82
C LEU A 13 -1.93 15.72 20.43
N ARG A 14 -0.96 15.64 19.51
CA ARG A 14 -1.12 15.92 18.09
C ARG A 14 -2.31 15.13 17.55
N ARG A 15 -3.45 15.80 17.37
CA ARG A 15 -4.63 15.20 16.75
C ARG A 15 -4.39 15.10 15.25
N TRP A 16 -4.48 13.89 14.73
CA TRP A 16 -4.46 13.63 13.30
C TRP A 16 -5.91 13.46 12.81
N PRO A 17 -6.33 14.11 11.72
CA PRO A 17 -7.69 13.96 11.24
C PRO A 17 -7.90 12.60 10.57
N ALA A 18 -9.15 12.14 10.54
CA ALA A 18 -9.52 10.93 9.81
C ALA A 18 -9.37 11.10 8.29
N GLU A 19 -9.59 12.32 7.79
CA GLU A 19 -9.49 12.69 6.38
C GLU A 19 -8.53 13.89 6.23
N PRO A 20 -7.50 13.80 5.37
CA PRO A 20 -6.58 14.90 5.08
C PRO A 20 -7.23 16.23 4.70
N SER A 21 -8.42 16.22 4.08
CA SER A 21 -9.14 17.45 3.73
C SER A 21 -9.48 18.32 4.95
N HIS A 22 -9.56 17.75 6.16
CA HIS A 22 -9.78 18.53 7.38
C HIS A 22 -8.60 19.47 7.71
N LEU A 23 -7.41 19.25 7.15
CA LEU A 23 -6.25 20.15 7.34
C LEU A 23 -6.39 21.47 6.57
N ILE A 24 -7.27 21.51 5.57
CA ILE A 24 -7.53 22.69 4.73
C ILE A 24 -8.97 23.24 4.93
N ASP A 25 -9.76 22.61 5.78
CA ASP A 25 -11.11 23.06 6.11
C ASP A 25 -11.07 24.24 7.08
N THR A 26 -11.21 25.44 6.55
CA THR A 26 -11.21 26.70 7.32
C THR A 26 -12.44 26.88 8.21
N THR A 27 -13.45 26.00 8.11
CA THR A 27 -14.61 25.99 9.02
C THR A 27 -14.33 25.19 10.30
N ARG A 28 -13.16 24.54 10.40
CA ARG A 28 -12.75 23.70 11.54
C ARG A 28 -11.49 24.23 12.22
N CYS A 29 -11.40 23.98 13.52
CA CYS A 29 -10.20 24.29 14.28
C CYS A 29 -9.04 23.38 13.81
N PRO A 30 -7.87 23.93 13.42
CA PRO A 30 -6.77 23.12 12.90
C PRO A 30 -6.09 22.25 13.99
N ALA A 31 -6.30 22.56 15.28
CA ALA A 31 -5.74 21.77 16.37
C ALA A 31 -6.66 20.65 16.88
N CYS A 32 -7.97 20.88 16.89
CA CYS A 32 -8.92 19.92 17.49
C CYS A 32 -10.10 19.51 16.61
N PHE A 33 -10.19 20.06 15.40
CA PHE A 33 -11.18 19.73 14.36
C PHE A 33 -12.65 19.98 14.73
N SER A 34 -12.93 20.71 15.81
CA SER A 34 -14.27 21.22 16.12
C SER A 34 -14.68 22.34 15.17
N GLN A 35 -15.99 22.53 14.97
CA GLN A 35 -16.50 23.65 14.16
C GLN A 35 -16.10 24.99 14.78
N LEU A 36 -15.66 25.91 13.92
CA LEU A 36 -15.35 27.28 14.30
C LEU A 36 -16.59 28.16 14.15
N THR A 37 -16.79 29.04 15.11
CA THR A 37 -17.80 30.10 15.09
C THR A 37 -17.18 31.50 15.13
N GLY A 38 -15.84 31.58 15.09
CA GLY A 38 -15.07 32.81 15.18
C GLY A 38 -13.56 32.55 15.17
N ALA A 39 -12.75 33.61 15.32
CA ALA A 39 -11.28 33.54 15.26
C ALA A 39 -10.65 32.77 16.43
N ARG A 40 -11.31 32.70 17.59
CA ARG A 40 -10.87 31.87 18.72
C ARG A 40 -11.73 30.61 18.82
N CYS A 41 -11.10 29.46 18.88
CA CYS A 41 -11.81 28.19 19.03
C CYS A 41 -12.46 28.07 20.42
N GLY A 42 -13.78 27.89 20.49
CA GLY A 42 -14.51 27.69 21.75
C GLY A 42 -14.21 26.35 22.46
N THR A 43 -13.59 25.38 21.76
CA THR A 43 -13.29 24.05 22.32
C THR A 43 -11.89 23.97 22.93
N CYS A 44 -10.84 24.30 22.17
CA CYS A 44 -9.46 24.19 22.66
C CYS A 44 -8.82 25.54 22.99
N GLY A 45 -9.45 26.66 22.62
CA GLY A 45 -8.98 28.00 22.92
C GLY A 45 -7.90 28.55 21.97
N LEU A 46 -7.52 27.80 20.92
CA LEU A 46 -6.57 28.26 19.91
C LEU A 46 -7.06 29.56 19.27
N ASP A 47 -6.19 30.56 19.21
CA ASP A 47 -6.44 31.83 18.57
C ASP A 47 -5.91 31.81 17.13
N LEU A 48 -6.80 32.08 16.17
CA LEU A 48 -6.49 32.15 14.73
C LEU A 48 -6.41 33.60 14.23
N GLY A 49 -6.54 34.59 15.12
CA GLY A 49 -6.37 36.01 14.80
C GLY A 49 -4.91 36.45 14.64
N VAL A 50 -3.96 35.51 14.81
CA VAL A 50 -2.51 35.78 14.74
C VAL A 50 -1.94 35.40 13.36
N PRO A 51 -0.84 36.04 12.90
CA PRO A 51 -0.26 35.79 11.58
C PRO A 51 0.08 34.32 11.30
N GLU A 52 0.51 33.59 12.33
CA GLU A 52 0.89 32.18 12.27
C GLU A 52 -0.25 31.27 11.80
N ALA A 53 -1.51 31.70 11.91
CA ALA A 53 -2.65 30.97 11.35
C ALA A 53 -2.56 30.81 9.83
N THR A 54 -2.00 31.82 9.13
CA THR A 54 -1.79 31.76 7.68
C THR A 54 -0.69 30.76 7.33
N GLU A 55 0.40 30.76 8.10
CA GLU A 55 1.51 29.82 7.93
C GLU A 55 1.05 28.38 8.19
N LEU A 56 0.22 28.18 9.21
CA LEU A 56 -0.37 26.89 9.54
C LEU A 56 -1.28 26.38 8.42
N LEU A 57 -2.13 27.23 7.85
CA LEU A 57 -2.97 26.86 6.71
C LEU A 57 -2.12 26.46 5.49
N ALA A 58 -1.07 27.24 5.18
CA ALA A 58 -0.16 26.90 4.09
C ALA A 58 0.56 25.55 4.33
N ALA A 59 0.95 25.25 5.57
CA ALA A 59 1.50 23.95 5.93
C ALA A 59 0.46 22.82 5.77
N GLY A 60 -0.78 23.03 6.20
CA GLY A 60 -1.89 22.10 6.02
C GLY A 60 -2.16 21.76 4.55
N THR A 61 -2.17 22.77 3.68
CA THR A 61 -2.34 22.60 2.23
C THR A 61 -1.24 21.73 1.63
N ARG A 62 0.02 21.95 1.99
CA ARG A 62 1.13 21.11 1.52
C ARG A 62 0.96 19.64 1.94
N VAL A 63 0.56 19.39 3.18
CA VAL A 63 0.30 18.02 3.68
C VAL A 63 -0.84 17.35 2.91
N TYR A 64 -1.93 18.09 2.64
CA TYR A 64 -3.04 17.57 1.85
C TYR A 64 -2.61 17.16 0.43
N GLU A 65 -1.83 18.02 -0.25
CA GLU A 65 -1.30 17.74 -1.58
C GLU A 65 -0.29 16.58 -1.60
N ASP A 66 0.59 16.51 -0.60
CA ASP A 66 1.56 15.42 -0.45
C ASP A 66 0.86 14.08 -0.23
N GLU A 67 -0.22 14.05 0.56
CA GLU A 67 -1.00 12.83 0.75
C GLU A 67 -1.69 12.39 -0.55
N GLY A 68 -2.26 13.33 -1.32
CA GLY A 68 -2.78 13.03 -2.66
C GLY A 68 -1.72 12.41 -3.59
N ARG A 69 -0.51 12.98 -3.61
CA ARG A 69 0.63 12.45 -4.38
C ARG A 69 1.06 11.07 -3.89
N ARG A 70 1.07 10.83 -2.58
CA ARG A 70 1.37 9.53 -1.97
C ARG A 70 0.35 8.47 -2.42
N GLN A 71 -0.93 8.78 -2.43
CA GLN A 71 -1.98 7.84 -2.89
C GLN A 71 -1.83 7.50 -4.38
N GLN A 72 -1.46 8.47 -5.21
CA GLN A 72 -1.17 8.21 -6.63
C GLN A 72 0.05 7.29 -6.80
N LEU A 73 1.11 7.49 -6.02
CA LEU A 73 2.29 6.62 -6.03
C LEU A 73 1.93 5.18 -5.66
N ILE A 74 1.19 4.97 -4.58
CA ILE A 74 0.73 3.64 -4.16
C ILE A 74 -0.10 2.97 -5.26
N THR A 75 -0.98 3.72 -5.91
CA THR A 75 -1.79 3.21 -7.02
C THR A 75 -0.93 2.72 -8.18
N ARG A 76 0.08 3.51 -8.58
CA ARG A 76 1.03 3.10 -9.63
C ARG A 76 1.85 1.87 -9.23
N MET A 77 2.28 1.79 -7.97
CA MET A 77 3.02 0.64 -7.46
C MET A 77 2.19 -0.64 -7.57
N ARG A 78 0.92 -0.60 -7.15
CA ARG A 78 -0.01 -1.74 -7.24
C ARG A 78 -0.25 -2.16 -8.69
N ALA A 79 -0.45 -1.22 -9.60
CA ALA A 79 -0.59 -1.52 -11.02
C ALA A 79 0.68 -2.20 -11.60
N ALA A 80 1.87 -1.71 -11.24
CA ALA A 80 3.12 -2.31 -11.67
C ALA A 80 3.35 -3.72 -11.09
N GLN A 81 2.91 -3.97 -9.85
CA GLN A 81 2.94 -5.29 -9.23
C GLN A 81 2.01 -6.28 -9.96
N ALA A 82 0.74 -5.90 -10.18
CA ALA A 82 -0.21 -6.72 -10.92
C ALA A 82 0.29 -7.07 -12.33
N ALA A 83 0.90 -6.11 -13.04
CA ALA A 83 1.49 -6.36 -14.35
C ALA A 83 2.66 -7.37 -14.31
N ARG A 84 3.47 -7.36 -13.25
CA ARG A 84 4.55 -8.36 -13.06
C ARG A 84 3.99 -9.75 -12.78
N GLU A 85 2.98 -9.84 -11.92
CA GLU A 85 2.31 -11.10 -11.58
C GLU A 85 1.63 -11.73 -12.80
N ALA A 86 0.93 -10.94 -13.61
CA ALA A 86 0.31 -11.42 -14.85
C ALA A 86 1.32 -11.98 -15.85
N ARG A 87 2.50 -11.33 -15.98
CA ARG A 87 3.60 -11.82 -16.83
C ARG A 87 4.21 -13.11 -16.31
N ALA A 88 4.38 -13.24 -14.99
CA ALA A 88 4.89 -14.46 -14.36
C ALA A 88 3.92 -15.63 -14.57
N GLY A 89 2.61 -15.41 -14.33
CA GLY A 89 1.58 -16.41 -14.57
C GLY A 89 1.51 -16.87 -16.03
N ALA A 90 1.57 -15.95 -17.00
CA ALA A 90 1.57 -16.28 -18.43
C ALA A 90 2.79 -17.14 -18.84
N GLY A 91 3.96 -16.93 -18.23
CA GLY A 91 5.15 -17.76 -18.45
C GLY A 91 4.96 -19.19 -17.93
N GLU A 92 4.26 -19.36 -16.82
CA GLU A 92 3.96 -20.69 -16.26
C GLU A 92 2.94 -21.46 -17.11
N VAL A 93 1.90 -20.79 -17.64
CA VAL A 93 0.93 -21.44 -18.55
C VAL A 93 1.59 -21.82 -19.89
N ALA A 94 2.54 -21.02 -20.37
CA ALA A 94 3.31 -21.36 -21.57
C ALA A 94 4.28 -22.54 -21.36
N ALA A 95 4.74 -22.77 -20.13
CA ALA A 95 5.57 -23.91 -19.76
C ALA A 95 4.76 -25.22 -19.60
N TRP A 96 3.44 -25.14 -19.40
CA TRP A 96 2.58 -26.32 -19.41
C TRP A 96 2.26 -26.75 -20.86
N GLN A 97 3.12 -27.57 -21.43
CA GLN A 97 2.85 -28.35 -22.64
C GLN A 97 2.23 -29.70 -22.24
N PRO A 98 0.91 -29.95 -22.45
CA PRO A 98 0.38 -31.29 -22.33
C PRO A 98 0.83 -32.13 -23.52
N GLY A 99 1.84 -32.99 -23.31
CA GLY A 99 2.14 -34.11 -24.20
C GLY A 99 3.50 -34.07 -24.88
N ALA A 100 4.53 -34.54 -24.19
CA ALA A 100 5.67 -35.20 -24.83
C ALA A 100 6.04 -36.45 -24.00
N THR A 101 5.16 -37.45 -24.04
CA THR A 101 5.55 -38.82 -23.70
C THR A 101 6.32 -39.37 -24.89
N THR A 102 7.62 -39.10 -24.95
CA THR A 102 8.52 -39.74 -25.91
C THR A 102 8.72 -41.19 -25.47
N ALA A 103 7.82 -42.08 -25.89
CA ALA A 103 8.04 -43.52 -25.84
C ALA A 103 9.11 -43.90 -26.88
N ALA A 104 10.37 -43.73 -26.54
CA ALA A 104 11.48 -44.33 -27.27
C ALA A 104 11.53 -45.82 -26.92
N ALA A 105 10.78 -46.64 -27.65
CA ALA A 105 10.88 -48.09 -27.59
C ALA A 105 12.26 -48.51 -28.11
N ALA A 106 13.14 -48.90 -27.18
CA ALA A 106 14.43 -49.49 -27.48
C ALA A 106 14.22 -50.80 -28.26
N SER A 107 14.73 -50.83 -29.50
CA SER A 107 14.82 -52.03 -30.32
C SER A 107 15.92 -52.93 -29.76
N ALA A 108 15.56 -53.85 -28.86
CA ALA A 108 16.45 -54.92 -28.41
C ALA A 108 16.42 -56.06 -29.43
N ALA A 109 17.46 -56.14 -30.26
CA ALA A 109 17.73 -57.31 -31.10
C ALA A 109 18.22 -58.47 -30.21
N VAL A 110 17.53 -59.61 -30.28
CA VAL A 110 17.88 -60.85 -29.57
C VAL A 110 18.57 -61.79 -30.57
N PRO A 111 19.82 -62.25 -30.36
CA PRO A 111 20.37 -63.33 -31.15
C PRO A 111 19.75 -64.68 -30.73
N SER A 112 19.24 -65.39 -31.73
CA SER A 112 18.60 -66.71 -31.62
C SER A 112 19.65 -67.83 -31.46
N PRO A 113 19.53 -68.73 -30.46
CA PRO A 113 20.35 -69.94 -30.41
C PRO A 113 19.62 -71.07 -31.14
N ALA A 114 20.12 -71.48 -32.31
CA ALA A 114 19.75 -72.75 -32.93
C ALA A 114 20.81 -73.81 -32.57
N ALA A 115 20.47 -74.66 -31.61
CA ALA A 115 21.08 -75.97 -31.46
C ALA A 115 20.47 -76.92 -32.50
N ALA A 116 21.29 -77.74 -33.18
CA ALA A 116 21.25 -79.20 -33.03
C ALA A 116 21.99 -79.96 -34.17
N VAL A 117 22.82 -80.92 -33.73
CA VAL A 117 23.06 -82.32 -34.20
C VAL A 117 23.80 -82.67 -35.51
N ALA A 118 24.93 -83.38 -35.29
CA ALA A 118 25.38 -84.69 -35.80
C ALA A 118 25.40 -85.00 -37.31
N SER A 119 26.58 -85.38 -37.83
CA SER A 119 27.02 -86.79 -38.01
C SER A 119 28.49 -86.87 -38.39
#